data_AF-A0A957AIT9-F1
#
_entry.id   AF-A0A957AIT9-F1
#
_cell.length_a   1.000
_cell.length_b   1.000
_cell.length_c   1.000
_cell.angle_alpha   90.00
_cell.angle_beta   90.00
_cell.angle_gamma   90.00
#
_symmetry.space_group_name_H-M   'P 1'
#
loop_
_entity.id
_entity.type
_entity.pdbx_description
1 polymer ?
#
loop_
_entity_poly.entity_id
_entity_poly.type
_entity_poly.pdbx_seq_one_letter_code
_entity_poly.pdbx_strand_id
1 'polypeptide(L)'
;MTVPPLTVRDTLLKDPARPIPNQGVSKVGRPSTTAEWDVLRFELDNFVSEGEYERGLERILNAFLTNQGKGDQPGAWVSGFFGS
;
A
#
# COMPACT_ATOMS: atom_id res chain seq x y z
N MET A 1 30.87 11.86 26.32
CA MET A 1 30.29 10.56 25.91
C MET A 1 30.03 10.62 24.42
N THR A 2 30.61 9.72 23.64
CA THR A 2 30.35 9.59 22.19
C THR A 2 29.08 8.76 21.97
N VAL A 3 28.14 9.27 21.18
CA VAL A 3 26.94 8.51 20.79
C VAL A 3 27.35 7.44 19.78
N PRO A 4 26.97 6.17 19.95
CA PRO A 4 27.26 5.14 18.97
C PRO A 4 26.58 5.46 17.62
N PRO A 5 27.16 5.04 16.48
CA PRO A 5 26.58 5.29 15.17
C PRO A 5 25.25 4.54 15.01
N LEU A 6 24.27 5.21 14.42
CA LEU A 6 22.98 4.60 14.08
C LEU A 6 23.17 3.52 13.02
N THR A 7 22.46 2.40 13.18
CA THR A 7 22.33 1.39 12.13
C THR A 7 21.11 1.69 11.25
N VAL A 8 21.05 1.05 10.07
CA VAL A 8 19.87 1.12 9.19
C VAL A 8 18.62 0.65 9.93
N ARG A 9 18.73 -0.40 10.74
CA ARG A 9 17.63 -0.91 11.57
C ARG A 9 17.13 0.12 12.58
N ASP A 10 18.01 0.95 13.13
CA ASP A 10 17.64 2.01 14.08
C ASP A 10 16.95 3.21 13.40
N THR A 11 17.06 3.31 12.07
CA THR A 11 16.55 4.45 11.29
C THR A 11 15.18 4.14 10.65
N LEU A 12 14.94 2.86 10.30
CA LEU A 12 13.72 2.46 9.62
C LEU A 12 12.60 2.09 10.60
N LEU A 13 11.37 2.46 10.26
CA LEU A 13 10.18 2.12 11.04
C LEU A 13 9.95 0.60 11.15
N LYS A 14 10.40 -0.17 10.15
CA LYS A 14 10.26 -1.63 10.07
C LYS A 14 11.63 -2.28 9.95
N ASP A 15 11.81 -3.46 10.55
CA ASP A 15 13.06 -4.22 10.47
C ASP A 15 13.37 -4.57 8.99
N PRO A 16 14.47 -4.08 8.41
CA PRO A 16 14.83 -4.36 7.04
C PRO A 16 15.20 -5.83 6.78
N ALA A 17 15.44 -6.62 7.83
CA ALA A 17 15.72 -8.06 7.71
C ALA A 17 14.44 -8.92 7.57
N ARG A 18 13.24 -8.32 7.70
CA ARG A 18 11.98 -9.05 7.56
C ARG A 18 11.86 -9.58 6.11
N PRO A 19 11.56 -10.88 5.91
CA PRO A 19 11.39 -11.42 4.56
C PRO A 19 10.20 -10.75 3.86
N ILE A 20 10.38 -10.45 2.57
CA ILE A 20 9.33 -9.89 1.71
C ILE A 20 8.64 -11.05 0.98
N PRO A 21 7.36 -11.35 1.29
CA PRO A 21 6.60 -12.34 0.56
C PRO A 21 6.51 -12.01 -0.93
N ASN A 22 6.34 -13.02 -1.78
CA ASN A 22 6.24 -12.88 -3.23
C ASN A 22 7.40 -12.09 -3.89
N GLN A 23 8.56 -12.01 -3.24
CA GLN A 23 9.72 -11.24 -3.72
C GLN A 23 9.40 -9.76 -4.03
N GLY A 24 8.41 -9.19 -3.33
CA GLY A 24 8.01 -7.80 -3.52
C GLY A 24 6.99 -7.56 -4.65
N VAL A 25 6.50 -8.61 -5.31
CA VAL A 25 5.41 -8.49 -6.29
C VAL A 25 4.07 -8.61 -5.56
N SER A 26 3.31 -7.52 -5.50
CA SER A 26 1.96 -7.54 -4.94
C SER A 26 0.93 -8.02 -5.96
N LYS A 27 0.06 -8.95 -5.54
CA LYS A 27 -1.07 -9.43 -6.35
C LYS A 27 -2.35 -9.27 -5.56
N VAL A 28 -3.18 -8.33 -5.97
CA VAL A 28 -4.51 -8.17 -5.38
C VAL A 28 -5.43 -9.24 -5.96
N GLY A 29 -5.65 -10.30 -5.19
CA GLY A 29 -6.58 -11.38 -5.49
C GLY A 29 -7.40 -11.77 -4.26
N ARG A 30 -8.39 -12.63 -4.44
CA ARG A 30 -9.18 -13.16 -3.32
C ARG A 30 -8.42 -14.32 -2.66
N PRO A 31 -7.87 -14.17 -1.44
CA PRO A 31 -7.19 -15.27 -0.77
C PRO A 31 -8.16 -16.39 -0.41
N SER A 32 -7.68 -17.62 -0.50
CA SER A 32 -8.40 -18.87 -0.24
C SER A 32 -7.73 -19.73 0.83
N THR A 33 -6.42 -19.55 1.03
CA THR A 33 -5.62 -20.29 2.03
C THR A 33 -5.08 -19.36 3.11
N THR A 34 -4.71 -19.93 4.28
CA THR A 34 -4.09 -19.16 5.37
C THR A 34 -2.83 -18.43 4.92
N ALA A 35 -1.99 -19.08 4.11
CA ALA A 35 -0.77 -18.46 3.59
C ALA A 35 -1.07 -17.25 2.69
N GLU A 36 -2.09 -17.34 1.83
CA GLU A 36 -2.52 -16.22 1.00
C GLU A 36 -3.10 -15.06 1.84
N TRP A 37 -3.80 -15.38 2.93
CA TRP A 37 -4.25 -14.36 3.89
C TRP A 37 -3.09 -13.66 4.61
N ASP A 38 -2.04 -14.40 4.97
CA ASP A 38 -0.86 -13.82 5.63
C ASP A 38 -0.05 -12.93 4.67
N VAL A 39 0.04 -13.33 3.39
CA VAL A 39 0.59 -12.49 2.32
C VAL A 39 -0.24 -11.21 2.15
N LEU A 40 -1.57 -11.32 2.04
CA LEU A 40 -2.43 -10.15 1.88
C LEU A 40 -2.29 -9.19 3.05
N ARG A 41 -2.22 -9.70 4.29
CA ARG A 41 -1.96 -8.88 5.48
C ARG A 41 -0.63 -8.17 5.36
N PHE A 42 0.45 -8.88 5.01
CA PHE A 42 1.76 -8.26 4.80
C PHE A 42 1.69 -7.15 3.74
N GLU A 43 1.07 -7.43 2.59
CA GLU A 43 0.96 -6.46 1.49
C GLU A 43 0.20 -5.21 1.95
N LEU A 44 -0.94 -5.36 2.62
CA LEU A 44 -1.71 -4.23 3.16
C LEU A 44 -0.96 -3.44 4.25
N ASP A 45 -0.25 -4.12 5.15
CA ASP A 45 0.54 -3.48 6.22
C ASP A 45 1.69 -2.64 5.66
N ASN A 46 2.23 -3.04 4.50
CA ASN A 46 3.33 -2.38 3.81
C ASN A 46 2.84 -1.48 2.66
N PHE A 47 1.55 -1.48 2.37
CA PHE A 47 0.95 -0.61 1.38
C PHE A 47 0.93 0.81 1.93
N VAL A 48 1.73 1.69 1.34
CA VAL A 48 1.75 3.11 1.72
C VAL A 48 0.64 3.82 0.97
N SER A 49 -0.48 4.03 1.67
CA SER A 49 -1.63 4.80 1.18
C SER A 49 -1.50 6.29 1.49
N GLU A 50 -0.28 6.85 1.43
CA GLU A 50 -0.04 8.28 1.62
C GLU A 50 0.28 8.94 0.25
N GLY A 51 0.13 10.26 0.16
CA GLY A 51 0.49 11.02 -1.04
C GLY A 51 -0.46 10.75 -2.22
N GLU A 52 0.09 10.41 -3.39
CA GLU A 52 -0.72 10.21 -4.60
C GLU A 52 -1.69 9.02 -4.52
N TYR A 53 -1.35 7.97 -3.74
CA TYR A 53 -2.28 6.85 -3.51
C TYR A 53 -3.47 7.27 -2.63
N GLU A 54 -3.24 8.07 -1.59
CA GLU A 54 -4.30 8.62 -0.74
C GLU A 54 -5.28 9.45 -1.57
N ARG A 55 -4.75 10.43 -2.31
CA ARG A 55 -5.53 11.33 -3.17
C ARG A 55 -6.25 10.57 -4.27
N GLY A 56 -5.61 9.52 -4.80
CA GLY A 56 -6.18 8.62 -5.78
C GLY A 56 -7.41 7.89 -5.23
N LEU A 57 -7.30 7.31 -4.03
CA LEU A 57 -8.41 6.64 -3.35
C LEU A 57 -9.56 7.60 -3.04
N GLU A 58 -9.25 8.80 -2.54
CA GLU A 58 -10.25 9.84 -2.29
C GLU A 58 -11.01 10.21 -3.58
N ARG A 59 -10.28 10.44 -4.69
CA ARG A 59 -10.88 10.73 -6.00
C ARG A 59 -11.79 9.62 -6.48
N ILE A 60 -11.35 8.37 -6.38
CA ILE A 60 -12.15 7.19 -6.78
C ILE A 60 -13.45 7.14 -5.98
N LEU A 61 -13.35 7.26 -4.65
CA LEU A 61 -14.53 7.16 -3.78
C LEU A 61 -15.49 8.33 -3.99
N ASN A 62 -14.99 9.56 -4.06
CA ASN A 62 -15.82 10.74 -4.31
C ASN A 62 -16.52 10.66 -5.68
N ALA A 63 -15.83 10.19 -6.71
CA ALA A 63 -16.40 10.00 -8.03
C ALA A 63 -17.51 8.94 -8.02
N PHE A 64 -17.30 7.82 -7.32
CA PHE A 64 -18.32 6.80 -7.14
C PHE A 64 -19.57 7.35 -6.45
N LEU A 65 -19.38 7.99 -5.29
CA LEU A 65 -20.49 8.50 -4.47
C LEU A 65 -21.32 9.57 -5.21
N THR A 66 -20.65 10.45 -5.96
CA THR A 66 -21.28 11.55 -6.71
C THR A 66 -22.02 11.08 -7.97
N ASN A 67 -21.70 9.88 -8.46
CA ASN A 67 -22.32 9.30 -9.66
C ASN A 67 -23.27 8.13 -9.34
N GLN A 68 -23.66 7.95 -8.08
CA GLN A 68 -24.69 6.97 -7.74
C GLN A 68 -26.00 7.25 -8.48
N GLY A 69 -26.57 6.21 -9.08
CA GLY A 69 -27.80 6.29 -9.87
C GLY A 69 -27.62 6.81 -11.31
N LYS A 70 -26.39 7.13 -11.73
CA LYS A 70 -26.08 7.46 -13.13
C LYS A 70 -25.74 6.18 -13.90
N GLY A 71 -25.91 6.21 -15.21
CA GLY A 71 -25.67 5.05 -16.09
C GLY A 71 -24.22 4.59 -16.13
N ASP A 72 -23.26 5.51 -15.93
CA ASP A 72 -21.83 5.24 -16.04
C ASP A 72 -21.04 5.80 -14.85
N GLN A 73 -19.90 5.16 -14.55
CA GLN A 73 -18.91 5.61 -13.58
C GLN A 73 -17.64 6.10 -14.32
N PRO A 74 -17.13 7.30 -14.00
CA PRO A 74 -15.90 7.78 -14.62
C PRO A 74 -14.71 6.94 -14.16
N GLY A 75 -13.85 6.56 -15.12
CA GLY A 75 -12.58 5.93 -14.81
C GLY A 75 -11.65 6.90 -14.07
N ALA A 76 -10.81 6.37 -13.19
CA ALA A 76 -9.76 7.11 -12.50
C ALA A 76 -8.42 6.43 -12.72
N TRP A 77 -7.36 7.23 -12.80
CA TRP A 77 -5.99 6.75 -12.86
C TRP A 77 -5.21 7.34 -11.69
N VAL A 78 -4.48 6.48 -11.01
CA VAL A 78 -3.59 6.86 -9.90
C VAL A 78 -2.18 6.53 -10.36
N SER A 79 -1.38 7.55 -10.57
CA SER A 79 0.05 7.41 -10.81
C SER A 79 0.80 7.83 -9.57
N GLY A 80 1.51 6.89 -8.96
CA GLY A 80 2.38 7.16 -7.83
C GLY A 80 3.54 6.19 -7.84
N PHE A 81 4.75 6.72 -7.69
CA PHE A 81 5.87 5.93 -7.21
C PHE A 81 5.92 6.09 -5.68
N PHE A 82 6.51 5.13 -4.97
CA PHE A 82 6.76 5.29 -3.54
C PHE A 82 7.52 6.61 -3.28
N GLY A 83 6.87 7.56 -2.58
CA GLY A 83 7.45 8.86 -2.20
C GLY A 83 7.17 10.06 -3.13
N SER A 84 6.22 9.96 -4.08
CA SER A 84 5.75 11.10 -4.90
C SER A 84 4.72 11.98 -4.20
#